data_AF-A0A3D4TNK6-F1
#
_entry.id   AF-A0A3D4TNK6-F1
#
_cell.length_a   1.000
_cell.length_b   1.000
_cell.length_c   1.000
_cell.angle_alpha   90.00
_cell.angle_beta   90.00
_cell.angle_gamma   90.00
#
_symmetry.space_group_name_H-M   'P 1'
#
loop_
_entity.id
_entity.type
_entity.pdbx_description
1 polymer ?
#
loop_
_entity_poly.entity_id
_entity_poly.type
_entity_poly.pdbx_seq_one_letter_code
_entity_poly.pdbx_strand_id
1 'polypeptide(L)'
;MRVLLLSSCLFVGGLAHAANDLPGGGIDPQALSRHVRVLASDEFEGRAPATEGEERTVQYLIEQFRSYGLQPGGVDGSWVQPVPLVRAQLEGPAKASLSLKQGNRALANGVDVTLQSLQPRKRVQIKDAPLVFVGYGIDAPERQWNDYKDVDLHGKIAVVLINDADFEADAPGAFDGKAVTYYGRWTYKFEEAARRGAEGVLIVHETAPAAYGWATVKSSGTSPLFDIERGQAEAMAQHTPLRGWMQRELAEAIFADAGLDFDAEKRKAMRADFRPVALDNAKLSVDFALKREQVVTRNVVAKLPGGEHGDEAVIFSAHWDAFGIGQPDAKGDRIRRGAIDNATGVATVLELGRVFAAGPQPQRTLY
;
A
#
# COMPACT_ATOMS: atom_id res chain seq x y z
N MET A 1 41.37 72.49 28.94
CA MET A 1 41.26 71.54 30.06
C MET A 1 40.08 70.62 29.75
N ARG A 2 40.36 69.31 29.64
CA ARG A 2 39.42 68.22 29.31
C ARG A 2 38.28 68.13 30.34
N VAL A 3 37.07 67.75 29.92
CA VAL A 3 36.40 66.49 30.35
C VAL A 3 35.46 66.05 29.23
N LEU A 4 35.78 64.90 28.60
CA LEU A 4 34.83 64.09 27.84
C LEU A 4 33.99 63.29 28.84
N LEU A 5 32.67 63.31 28.70
CA LEU A 5 31.77 62.34 29.33
C LEU A 5 31.40 61.28 28.29
N LEU A 6 32.01 60.10 28.42
CA LEU A 6 31.57 58.88 27.77
C LEU A 6 30.20 58.49 28.34
N SER A 7 29.18 58.43 27.48
CA SER A 7 27.93 57.74 27.81
C SER A 7 28.01 56.33 27.26
N SER A 8 28.24 55.38 28.17
CA SER A 8 28.21 53.95 27.91
C SER A 8 26.78 53.46 28.14
N CYS A 9 25.98 53.31 27.09
CA CYS A 9 24.71 52.60 27.19
C CYS A 9 24.89 51.18 26.64
N LEU A 10 24.70 50.23 27.56
CA LEU A 10 24.76 48.80 27.35
C LEU A 10 23.85 48.36 26.19
N PHE A 11 24.42 47.66 25.22
CA PHE A 11 23.67 46.70 24.42
C PHE A 11 23.30 45.53 25.34
N VAL A 12 22.08 45.56 25.90
CA VAL A 12 21.45 44.34 26.40
C VAL A 12 21.11 43.52 25.15
N GLY A 13 22.01 42.59 24.82
CA GLY A 13 21.76 41.56 23.83
C GLY A 13 20.60 40.71 24.30
N GLY A 14 19.38 41.09 23.91
CA GLY A 14 18.23 40.21 23.92
C GLY A 14 18.50 39.09 22.92
N LEU A 15 19.12 38.01 23.39
CA LEU A 15 18.99 36.71 22.76
C LEU A 15 17.51 36.36 22.84
N ALA A 16 16.76 36.73 21.80
CA ALA A 16 15.45 36.17 21.54
C ALA A 16 15.65 34.66 21.36
N HIS A 17 15.57 33.93 22.46
CA HIS A 17 15.14 32.55 22.40
C HIS A 17 13.71 32.61 21.89
N ALA A 18 13.54 32.54 20.56
CA ALA A 18 12.33 31.98 19.99
C ALA A 18 12.33 30.50 20.40
N ALA A 19 12.06 30.23 21.67
CA ALA A 19 11.56 28.94 22.08
C ALA A 19 10.28 28.74 21.25
N ASN A 20 10.15 27.58 20.62
CA ASN A 20 8.93 27.19 19.93
C ASN A 20 7.76 27.33 20.91
N ASP A 21 7.01 28.43 20.86
CA ASP A 21 5.77 28.63 21.61
C ASP A 21 4.63 27.79 20.98
N LEU A 22 4.94 26.54 20.63
CA LEU A 22 3.93 25.54 20.34
C LEU A 22 3.28 25.16 21.67
N PRO A 23 1.93 25.16 21.76
CA PRO A 23 1.23 24.84 22.99
C PRO A 23 1.62 23.47 23.56
N GLY A 24 1.46 23.30 24.87
CA GLY A 24 1.76 22.03 25.53
C GLY A 24 3.24 21.60 25.45
N GLY A 25 4.18 22.54 25.26
CA GLY A 25 5.62 22.26 25.20
C GLY A 25 6.12 21.81 23.83
N GLY A 26 5.31 21.95 22.78
CA GLY A 26 5.65 21.49 21.42
C GLY A 26 5.67 19.98 21.27
N ILE A 27 6.17 19.50 20.13
CA ILE A 27 6.26 18.06 19.82
C ILE A 27 7.33 17.41 20.70
N ASP A 28 6.96 16.37 21.46
CA ASP A 28 7.88 15.63 22.34
C ASP A 28 8.42 14.37 21.62
N PRO A 29 9.74 14.31 21.28
CA PRO A 29 10.33 13.14 20.68
C PRO A 29 10.21 11.87 21.55
N GLN A 30 10.18 12.03 22.88
CA GLN A 30 10.01 10.90 23.79
C GLN A 30 8.56 10.39 23.75
N ALA A 31 7.56 11.26 23.59
CA ALA A 31 6.18 10.84 23.37
C ALA A 31 6.02 10.08 22.06
N LEU A 32 6.56 10.60 20.96
CA LEU A 32 6.61 9.89 19.68
C LEU A 32 7.20 8.48 19.85
N SER A 33 8.38 8.39 20.50
CA SER A 33 9.03 7.10 20.74
C SER A 33 8.20 6.17 21.63
N ARG A 34 7.51 6.69 22.66
CA ARG A 34 6.61 5.89 23.51
C ARG A 34 5.45 5.32 22.70
N HIS A 35 4.76 6.13 21.91
CA HIS A 35 3.65 5.69 21.06
C HIS A 35 4.08 4.60 20.07
N VAL A 36 5.21 4.81 19.38
CA VAL A 36 5.75 3.81 18.45
C VAL A 36 6.06 2.50 19.17
N ARG A 37 6.70 2.54 20.35
CA ARG A 37 7.04 1.33 21.12
C ARG A 37 5.82 0.55 21.57
N VAL A 38 4.78 1.25 22.04
CA VAL A 38 3.53 0.61 22.47
C VAL A 38 2.82 0.00 21.28
N LEU A 39 2.56 0.79 20.23
CA LEU A 39 1.85 0.31 19.06
C LEU A 39 2.58 -0.87 18.42
N ALA A 40 3.90 -0.77 18.27
CA ALA A 40 4.74 -1.82 17.68
C ALA A 40 5.11 -2.95 18.63
N SER A 41 4.51 -3.06 19.82
CA SER A 41 4.84 -4.14 20.75
C SER A 41 4.17 -5.47 20.37
N ASP A 42 4.63 -6.56 20.97
CA ASP A 42 4.10 -7.90 20.70
C ASP A 42 2.65 -8.03 21.20
N GLU A 43 2.31 -7.29 22.26
CA GLU A 43 0.96 -7.19 22.81
C GLU A 43 -0.06 -6.61 21.81
N PHE A 44 0.37 -5.95 20.73
CA PHE A 44 -0.53 -5.44 19.70
C PHE A 44 -0.60 -6.36 18.46
N GLU A 45 0.15 -7.47 18.47
CA GLU A 45 0.06 -8.58 17.51
C GLU A 45 0.15 -8.15 16.03
N GLY A 46 0.80 -7.02 15.77
CA GLY A 46 0.91 -6.45 14.42
C GLY A 46 -0.39 -5.86 13.85
N ARG A 47 -1.43 -5.68 14.67
CA ARG A 47 -2.60 -4.82 14.39
C ARG A 47 -3.30 -5.09 13.06
N ALA A 48 -3.48 -6.36 12.70
CA ALA A 48 -4.28 -6.69 11.52
C ALA A 48 -5.76 -6.30 11.71
N PRO A 49 -6.45 -5.85 10.65
CA PRO A 49 -7.88 -5.57 10.74
C PRO A 49 -8.69 -6.80 11.16
N ALA A 50 -9.75 -6.56 11.93
CA ALA A 50 -10.64 -7.56 12.51
C ALA A 50 -9.90 -8.63 13.35
N THR A 51 -8.98 -8.19 14.21
CA THR A 51 -8.25 -9.04 15.18
C THR A 51 -8.25 -8.43 16.58
N GLU A 52 -7.76 -9.17 17.59
CA GLU A 52 -7.55 -8.62 18.93
C GLU A 52 -6.53 -7.48 18.95
N GLY A 53 -5.54 -7.50 18.05
CA GLY A 53 -4.59 -6.41 17.86
C GLY A 53 -5.27 -5.10 17.43
N GLU A 54 -6.30 -5.18 16.59
CA GLU A 54 -7.15 -4.01 16.28
C GLU A 54 -7.86 -3.50 17.54
N GLU A 55 -8.50 -4.38 18.31
CA GLU A 55 -9.23 -3.96 19.52
C GLU A 55 -8.32 -3.19 20.48
N ARG A 56 -7.14 -3.74 20.78
CA ARG A 56 -6.13 -3.09 21.64
C ARG A 56 -5.67 -1.75 21.06
N THR A 57 -5.50 -1.66 19.75
CA THR A 57 -5.13 -0.42 19.04
C THR A 57 -6.21 0.63 19.17
N VAL A 58 -7.46 0.29 18.86
CA VAL A 58 -8.59 1.21 18.92
C VAL A 58 -8.75 1.77 20.34
N GLN A 59 -8.71 0.91 21.37
CA GLN A 59 -8.79 1.38 22.75
C GLN A 59 -7.63 2.32 23.12
N TYR A 60 -6.40 1.95 22.75
CA TYR A 60 -5.23 2.78 23.00
C TYR A 60 -5.39 4.18 22.40
N LEU A 61 -5.81 4.28 21.14
CA LEU A 61 -6.01 5.57 20.46
C LEU A 61 -7.11 6.41 21.14
N ILE A 62 -8.23 5.78 21.48
CA ILE A 62 -9.33 6.45 22.19
C ILE A 62 -8.87 6.98 23.55
N GLU A 63 -8.10 6.19 24.30
CA GLU A 63 -7.54 6.60 25.58
C GLU A 63 -6.58 7.78 25.44
N GLN A 64 -5.68 7.75 24.45
CA GLN A 64 -4.77 8.87 24.20
C GLN A 64 -5.54 10.15 23.84
N PHE A 65 -6.43 10.09 22.84
CA PHE A 65 -7.20 11.28 22.44
C PHE A 65 -8.09 11.83 23.56
N ARG A 66 -8.70 10.96 24.36
CA ARG A 66 -9.46 11.37 25.55
C ARG A 66 -8.57 12.04 26.59
N SER A 67 -7.37 11.51 26.82
CA SER A 67 -6.40 12.10 27.76
C SER A 67 -5.94 13.50 27.35
N TYR A 68 -6.00 13.81 26.05
CA TYR A 68 -5.69 15.14 25.51
C TYR A 68 -6.87 16.11 25.57
N GLY A 69 -8.07 15.65 25.93
CA GLY A 69 -9.28 16.47 25.98
C GLY A 69 -10.00 16.63 24.63
N LEU A 70 -9.67 15.81 23.63
CA LEU A 70 -10.40 15.79 22.36
C LEU A 70 -11.80 15.20 22.52
N GLN A 71 -12.66 15.43 21.53
CA GLN A 71 -14.02 14.91 21.48
C GLN A 71 -14.14 13.76 20.47
N PRO A 72 -15.12 12.85 20.63
CA PRO A 72 -15.44 11.86 19.61
C PRO A 72 -15.90 12.52 18.30
N GLY A 73 -15.35 12.08 17.16
CA GLY A 73 -15.74 12.53 15.82
C GLY A 73 -16.37 11.46 14.94
N GLY A 74 -16.58 10.25 15.47
CA GLY A 74 -17.20 9.13 14.76
C GLY A 74 -18.72 9.20 14.70
N VAL A 75 -19.32 8.11 14.19
CA VAL A 75 -20.78 8.04 14.01
C VAL A 75 -21.50 8.07 15.35
N ASP A 76 -22.66 8.73 15.40
CA ASP A 76 -23.54 8.82 16.59
C ASP A 76 -22.84 9.30 17.87
N GLY A 77 -21.83 10.17 17.74
CA GLY A 77 -21.05 10.69 18.88
C GLY A 77 -20.07 9.68 19.48
N SER A 78 -19.78 8.58 18.77
CA SER A 78 -18.76 7.61 19.16
C SER A 78 -17.36 8.02 18.67
N TRP A 79 -16.33 7.36 19.18
CA TRP A 79 -14.95 7.56 18.71
C TRP A 79 -14.62 6.79 17.44
N VAL A 80 -15.54 5.95 16.96
CA VAL A 80 -15.24 4.99 15.90
C VAL A 80 -16.18 5.18 14.72
N GLN A 81 -15.66 4.91 13.52
CA GLN A 81 -16.47 4.74 12.33
C GLN A 81 -16.27 3.29 11.86
N PRO A 82 -17.34 2.46 11.84
CA PRO A 82 -17.24 1.09 11.35
C PRO A 82 -16.99 1.08 9.85
N VAL A 83 -16.13 0.17 9.41
CA VAL A 83 -15.73 -0.01 8.01
C VAL A 83 -15.99 -1.49 7.64
N PRO A 84 -17.14 -1.80 7.02
CA PRO A 84 -17.45 -3.14 6.53
C PRO A 84 -16.55 -3.51 5.35
N LEU A 85 -15.90 -4.66 5.44
CA LEU A 85 -14.97 -5.16 4.42
C LEU A 85 -15.20 -6.65 4.17
N VAL A 86 -14.69 -7.13 3.04
CA VAL A 86 -14.51 -8.55 2.77
C VAL A 86 -13.04 -8.91 2.95
N ARG A 87 -12.76 -9.84 3.87
CA ARG A 87 -11.45 -10.47 4.02
C ARG A 87 -11.37 -11.71 3.14
N ALA A 88 -10.35 -11.81 2.31
CA ALA A 88 -10.08 -12.96 1.46
C ALA A 88 -8.65 -13.48 1.66
N GLN A 89 -8.49 -14.79 1.78
CA GLN A 89 -7.18 -15.42 1.89
C GLN A 89 -7.22 -16.83 1.28
N LEU A 90 -6.05 -17.35 0.93
CA LEU A 90 -5.94 -18.75 0.53
C LEU A 90 -6.32 -19.66 1.70
N GLU A 91 -7.06 -20.72 1.40
CA GLU A 91 -7.40 -21.78 2.34
C GLU A 91 -6.59 -23.04 1.98
N GLY A 92 -5.50 -23.28 2.71
CA GLY A 92 -4.58 -24.38 2.43
C GLY A 92 -3.53 -24.05 1.33
N PRO A 93 -2.86 -25.07 0.77
CA PRO A 93 -1.78 -24.86 -0.20
C PRO A 93 -2.32 -24.44 -1.57
N ALA A 94 -1.58 -23.57 -2.26
CA ALA A 94 -1.78 -23.31 -3.68
C ALA A 94 -0.97 -24.28 -4.53
N LYS A 95 -1.60 -24.90 -5.52
CA LYS A 95 -0.91 -25.63 -6.58
C LYS A 95 -0.74 -24.69 -7.76
N ALA A 96 0.50 -24.57 -8.24
CA ALA A 96 0.80 -23.77 -9.42
C ALA A 96 1.87 -24.45 -10.26
N SER A 97 1.70 -24.40 -11.57
CA SER A 97 2.67 -24.94 -12.52
C SER A 97 2.70 -24.09 -13.78
N LEU A 98 3.89 -23.93 -14.32
CA LEU A 98 4.16 -23.29 -15.59
C LEU A 98 4.55 -24.36 -16.60
N SER A 99 3.81 -24.48 -17.68
CA SER A 99 4.21 -25.26 -18.85
C SER A 99 5.04 -24.39 -19.77
N LEU A 100 6.22 -24.89 -20.15
CA LEU A 100 7.18 -24.29 -21.07
C LEU A 100 7.52 -25.30 -22.16
N LYS A 101 8.13 -24.87 -23.26
CA LYS A 101 8.65 -25.75 -24.31
C LYS A 101 9.68 -26.75 -23.76
N GLN A 102 10.49 -26.31 -22.79
CA GLN A 102 11.48 -27.15 -22.11
C GLN A 102 10.89 -28.15 -21.10
N GLY A 103 9.60 -28.04 -20.77
CA GLY A 103 8.89 -28.91 -19.84
C GLY A 103 8.04 -28.16 -18.82
N ASN A 104 7.46 -28.90 -17.87
CA ASN A 104 6.64 -28.32 -16.81
C ASN A 104 7.47 -28.00 -15.56
N ARG A 105 7.33 -26.79 -15.04
CA ARG A 105 7.91 -26.32 -13.78
C ARG A 105 6.82 -26.14 -12.72
N ALA A 106 6.98 -26.74 -11.56
CA ALA A 106 6.15 -26.42 -10.40
C ALA A 106 6.56 -25.05 -9.82
N LEU A 107 5.59 -24.24 -9.39
CA LEU A 107 5.82 -22.93 -8.80
C LEU A 107 5.40 -22.95 -7.33
N ALA A 108 6.26 -22.42 -6.45
CA ALA A 108 5.98 -22.27 -5.04
C ALA A 108 5.45 -20.87 -4.72
N ASN A 109 4.25 -20.81 -4.12
CA ASN A 109 3.64 -19.56 -3.67
C ASN A 109 4.45 -18.92 -2.52
N GLY A 110 4.73 -17.63 -2.62
CA GLY A 110 5.64 -16.87 -1.77
C GLY A 110 7.12 -17.03 -2.10
N VAL A 111 7.50 -17.93 -3.02
CA VAL A 111 8.89 -18.12 -3.46
C VAL A 111 9.04 -17.67 -4.91
N ASP A 112 8.48 -18.40 -5.88
CA ASP A 112 8.56 -18.04 -7.30
C ASP A 112 7.52 -16.97 -7.68
N VAL A 113 6.34 -17.07 -7.08
CA VAL A 113 5.16 -16.24 -7.36
C VAL A 113 4.41 -15.91 -6.08
N THR A 114 3.59 -14.86 -6.09
CA THR A 114 2.52 -14.68 -5.11
C THR A 114 1.18 -14.82 -5.84
N LEU A 115 0.26 -15.63 -5.30
CA LEU A 115 -1.02 -15.93 -5.92
C LEU A 115 -2.15 -15.55 -4.98
N GLN A 116 -3.08 -14.74 -5.49
CA GLN A 116 -4.16 -14.15 -4.73
C GLN A 116 -5.42 -14.02 -5.60
N SER A 117 -6.56 -13.78 -4.96
CA SER A 117 -7.80 -13.41 -5.63
C SER A 117 -8.72 -12.65 -4.70
N LEU A 118 -9.37 -11.60 -5.22
CA LEU A 118 -10.46 -10.90 -4.56
C LEU A 118 -11.83 -11.19 -5.19
N GLN A 119 -11.90 -12.02 -6.23
CA GLN A 119 -13.20 -12.39 -6.80
C GLN A 119 -14.08 -13.15 -5.80
N PRO A 120 -15.42 -12.95 -5.86
CA PRO A 120 -16.37 -13.57 -4.94
C PRO A 120 -16.63 -15.06 -5.27
N ARG A 121 -15.58 -15.88 -5.15
CA ARG A 121 -15.61 -17.34 -5.37
C ARG A 121 -14.84 -18.10 -4.28
N LYS A 122 -15.13 -19.39 -4.12
CA LYS A 122 -14.50 -20.27 -3.11
C LYS A 122 -13.21 -20.94 -3.60
N ARG A 123 -12.96 -20.95 -4.92
CA ARG A 123 -11.81 -21.62 -5.51
C ARG A 123 -11.44 -20.95 -6.83
N VAL A 124 -10.15 -20.83 -7.09
CA VAL A 124 -9.61 -20.44 -8.40
C VAL A 124 -9.03 -21.70 -9.03
N GLN A 125 -9.50 -22.02 -10.23
CA GLN A 125 -9.01 -23.11 -11.05
C GLN A 125 -8.81 -22.59 -12.45
N ILE A 126 -7.55 -22.42 -12.83
CA ILE A 126 -7.13 -21.98 -14.16
C ILE A 126 -6.25 -23.08 -14.70
N LYS A 127 -6.53 -23.53 -15.92
CA LYS A 127 -5.76 -24.58 -16.58
C LYS A 127 -5.21 -24.06 -17.89
N ASP A 128 -3.90 -24.20 -18.05
CA ASP A 128 -3.17 -23.96 -19.29
C ASP A 128 -3.43 -22.58 -19.90
N ALA A 129 -3.61 -21.55 -19.07
CA ALA A 129 -3.88 -20.19 -19.53
C ALA A 129 -2.61 -19.58 -20.14
N PRO A 130 -2.66 -19.09 -21.39
CA PRO A 130 -1.49 -18.52 -22.04
C PRO A 130 -1.10 -17.18 -21.42
N LEU A 131 0.19 -16.87 -21.47
CA LEU A 131 0.75 -15.61 -20.97
C LEU A 131 0.95 -14.61 -22.11
N VAL A 132 0.67 -13.34 -21.83
CA VAL A 132 0.92 -12.24 -22.76
C VAL A 132 1.64 -11.13 -22.02
N PHE A 133 2.80 -10.71 -22.51
CA PHE A 133 3.51 -9.55 -21.99
C PHE A 133 2.86 -8.26 -22.51
N VAL A 134 2.40 -7.41 -21.59
CA VAL A 134 1.66 -6.17 -21.89
C VAL A 134 2.45 -4.95 -21.39
N GLY A 135 3.78 -5.01 -21.45
CA GLY A 135 4.63 -3.87 -21.09
C GLY A 135 4.41 -3.45 -19.64
N TYR A 136 4.11 -2.17 -19.42
CA TYR A 136 3.79 -1.64 -18.10
C TYR A 136 2.29 -1.75 -17.79
N GLY A 137 1.44 -2.29 -18.66
CA GLY A 137 0.00 -2.44 -18.41
C GLY A 137 -0.70 -1.11 -18.19
N ILE A 138 -0.34 -0.07 -18.95
CA ILE A 138 -0.90 1.28 -18.84
C ILE A 138 -1.89 1.56 -19.96
N ASP A 139 -3.09 2.04 -19.61
CA ASP A 139 -3.98 2.79 -20.49
C ASP A 139 -4.21 4.19 -19.93
N ALA A 140 -3.57 5.17 -20.55
CA ALA A 140 -3.61 6.59 -20.19
C ALA A 140 -3.88 7.41 -21.46
N PRO A 141 -5.14 7.46 -21.95
CA PRO A 141 -5.49 8.16 -23.18
C PRO A 141 -5.12 9.64 -23.15
N GLU A 142 -5.21 10.29 -21.98
CA GLU A 142 -4.83 11.69 -21.78
C GLU A 142 -3.32 11.95 -21.89
N ARG A 143 -2.52 10.88 -21.77
CA ARG A 143 -1.06 10.88 -21.99
C ARG A 143 -0.66 10.22 -23.31
N GLN A 144 -1.64 9.95 -24.19
CA GLN A 144 -1.46 9.27 -25.50
C GLN A 144 -0.76 7.90 -25.38
N TRP A 145 -1.03 7.17 -24.30
CA TRP A 145 -0.37 5.91 -24.00
C TRP A 145 -1.38 4.78 -23.83
N ASN A 146 -1.11 3.64 -24.45
CA ASN A 146 -1.91 2.42 -24.29
C ASN A 146 -1.03 1.21 -24.58
N ASP A 147 -0.63 0.47 -23.55
CA ASP A 147 0.15 -0.76 -23.67
C ASP A 147 -0.66 -1.93 -24.18
N TYR A 148 -1.98 -1.94 -23.97
CA TYR A 148 -2.89 -3.02 -24.37
C TYR A 148 -3.14 -3.04 -25.87
N LYS A 149 -3.13 -1.88 -26.54
CA LYS A 149 -3.50 -1.75 -27.96
C LYS A 149 -4.81 -2.51 -28.24
N ASP A 150 -4.78 -3.48 -29.15
CA ASP A 150 -5.92 -4.30 -29.58
C ASP A 150 -5.86 -5.74 -29.03
N VAL A 151 -5.03 -6.01 -28.00
CA VAL A 151 -4.86 -7.37 -27.49
C VAL A 151 -6.10 -7.86 -26.74
N ASP A 152 -6.58 -9.05 -27.10
CA ASP A 152 -7.61 -9.75 -26.34
C ASP A 152 -6.99 -10.51 -25.17
N LEU A 153 -7.40 -10.19 -23.94
CA LEU A 153 -6.92 -10.84 -22.71
C LEU A 153 -7.89 -11.90 -22.16
N HIS A 154 -9.04 -12.13 -22.78
CA HIS A 154 -9.98 -13.14 -22.32
C HIS A 154 -9.34 -14.54 -22.28
N GLY A 155 -9.39 -15.18 -21.12
CA GLY A 155 -8.76 -16.49 -20.88
C GLY A 155 -7.24 -16.47 -20.77
N LYS A 156 -6.59 -15.29 -20.74
CA LYS A 156 -5.12 -15.13 -20.71
C LYS A 156 -4.63 -14.47 -19.42
N ILE A 157 -3.37 -14.73 -19.10
CA ILE A 157 -2.67 -14.07 -17.99
C ILE A 157 -1.84 -12.91 -18.56
N ALA A 158 -2.15 -11.68 -18.12
CA ALA A 158 -1.32 -10.53 -18.42
C ALA A 158 -0.05 -10.55 -17.57
N VAL A 159 1.10 -10.48 -18.22
CA VAL A 159 2.40 -10.25 -17.58
C VAL A 159 2.75 -8.78 -17.75
N VAL A 160 2.95 -8.07 -16.64
CA VAL A 160 3.17 -6.61 -16.65
C VAL A 160 4.35 -6.23 -15.76
N LEU A 161 5.00 -5.12 -16.08
CA LEU A 161 6.03 -4.50 -15.26
C LEU A 161 5.39 -3.62 -14.17
N ILE A 162 6.05 -3.54 -13.02
CA ILE A 162 5.72 -2.56 -11.98
C ILE A 162 6.24 -1.17 -12.38
N ASN A 163 5.59 -0.11 -11.86
CA ASN A 163 5.94 1.30 -12.06
C ASN A 163 5.53 1.85 -13.45
N ASP A 164 5.94 3.07 -13.74
CA ASP A 164 5.70 3.80 -14.98
C ASP A 164 6.77 3.50 -16.03
N ALA A 165 6.41 3.69 -17.30
CA ALA A 165 7.26 3.33 -18.45
C ALA A 165 8.55 4.16 -18.56
N ASP A 166 8.61 5.34 -17.93
CA ASP A 166 9.76 6.24 -17.94
C ASP A 166 10.48 6.32 -16.58
N PHE A 167 10.13 5.46 -15.61
CA PHE A 167 10.78 5.43 -14.29
C PHE A 167 12.31 5.24 -14.40
N GLU A 168 12.76 4.48 -15.38
CA GLU A 168 14.18 4.20 -15.64
C GLU A 168 14.77 5.05 -16.77
N ALA A 169 14.00 5.98 -17.35
CA ALA A 169 14.52 6.89 -18.35
C ALA A 169 15.40 7.99 -17.72
N ASP A 170 16.33 8.53 -18.50
CA ASP A 170 17.22 9.62 -18.07
C ASP A 170 16.48 10.96 -17.86
N ALA A 171 15.34 11.13 -18.53
CA ALA A 171 14.48 12.29 -18.42
C ALA A 171 13.00 11.87 -18.39
N PRO A 172 12.12 12.64 -17.71
CA PRO A 172 10.68 12.39 -17.73
C PRO A 172 10.14 12.36 -19.15
N GLY A 173 9.37 11.32 -19.46
CA GLY A 173 8.61 11.17 -20.68
C GLY A 173 7.14 11.45 -20.41
N ALA A 174 6.29 10.47 -20.69
CA ALA A 174 4.85 10.60 -20.53
C ALA A 174 4.36 10.49 -19.07
N PHE A 175 5.20 10.09 -18.10
CA PHE A 175 4.78 9.71 -16.74
C PHE A 175 5.68 10.27 -15.63
N ASP A 176 6.14 11.51 -15.77
CA ASP A 176 6.77 12.29 -14.69
C ASP A 176 8.10 11.68 -14.14
N GLY A 177 8.64 10.63 -14.79
CA GLY A 177 9.94 10.04 -14.54
C GLY A 177 10.04 9.32 -13.20
N LYS A 178 10.91 9.81 -12.29
CA LYS A 178 11.10 9.18 -10.97
C LYS A 178 9.90 9.34 -10.03
N ALA A 179 9.01 10.28 -10.32
CA ALA A 179 7.78 10.47 -9.56
C ALA A 179 6.71 9.49 -10.05
N VAL A 180 6.43 8.47 -9.25
CA VAL A 180 5.43 7.44 -9.60
C VAL A 180 4.04 8.06 -9.72
N THR A 181 3.41 7.91 -10.88
CA THR A 181 2.04 8.33 -11.16
C THR A 181 1.03 7.28 -10.67
N TYR A 182 -0.27 7.56 -10.84
CA TYR A 182 -1.31 6.56 -10.56
C TYR A 182 -1.13 5.29 -11.41
N TYR A 183 -0.68 5.43 -12.66
CA TYR A 183 -0.49 4.32 -13.59
C TYR A 183 0.59 3.36 -13.13
N GLY A 184 1.63 3.85 -12.44
CA GLY A 184 2.73 3.03 -11.95
C GLY A 184 2.37 2.14 -10.75
N ARG A 185 1.23 2.38 -10.10
CA ARG A 185 0.78 1.62 -8.93
C ARG A 185 0.30 0.23 -9.32
N TRP A 186 0.68 -0.79 -8.53
CA TRP A 186 0.24 -2.18 -8.75
C TRP A 186 -1.28 -2.35 -8.68
N THR A 187 -1.97 -1.55 -7.87
CA THR A 187 -3.44 -1.59 -7.78
C THR A 187 -4.08 -1.24 -9.12
N TYR A 188 -3.58 -0.19 -9.78
CA TYR A 188 -4.03 0.16 -11.12
C TYR A 188 -3.79 -0.99 -12.11
N LYS A 189 -2.62 -1.64 -12.09
CA LYS A 189 -2.34 -2.79 -12.98
C LYS A 189 -3.36 -3.93 -12.80
N PHE A 190 -3.76 -4.20 -11.55
CA PHE A 190 -4.78 -5.21 -11.25
C PHE A 190 -6.17 -4.81 -11.73
N GLU A 191 -6.59 -3.58 -11.44
CA GLU A 191 -7.89 -3.04 -11.84
C GLU A 191 -8.02 -2.96 -13.37
N GLU A 192 -6.98 -2.47 -14.05
CA GLU A 192 -6.99 -2.33 -15.50
C GLU A 192 -7.00 -3.69 -16.19
N ALA A 193 -6.23 -4.68 -15.71
CA ALA A 193 -6.32 -6.05 -16.23
C ALA A 193 -7.74 -6.64 -16.06
N ALA A 194 -8.44 -6.32 -14.96
CA ALA A 194 -9.83 -6.72 -14.77
C ALA A 194 -10.77 -6.02 -15.78
N ARG A 195 -10.61 -4.71 -16.01
CA ARG A 195 -11.36 -3.96 -17.04
C ARG A 195 -11.17 -4.53 -18.45
N ARG A 196 -9.99 -5.10 -18.73
CA ARG A 196 -9.66 -5.78 -20.00
C ARG A 196 -10.13 -7.24 -20.07
N GLY A 197 -10.77 -7.75 -19.02
CA GLY A 197 -11.32 -9.11 -19.00
C GLY A 197 -10.25 -10.22 -18.90
N ALA A 198 -9.06 -9.92 -18.38
CA ALA A 198 -8.00 -10.89 -18.20
C ALA A 198 -8.38 -12.01 -17.23
N GLU A 199 -7.97 -13.25 -17.52
CA GLU A 199 -8.12 -14.39 -16.59
C GLU A 199 -7.20 -14.24 -15.37
N GLY A 200 -6.09 -13.53 -15.56
CA GLY A 200 -5.27 -13.08 -14.44
C GLY A 200 -4.19 -12.10 -14.83
N VAL A 201 -3.44 -11.67 -13.82
CA VAL A 201 -2.33 -10.73 -13.97
C VAL A 201 -1.19 -11.11 -13.02
N LEU A 202 0.03 -11.12 -13.55
CA LEU A 202 1.26 -11.30 -12.80
C LEU A 202 2.18 -10.10 -13.05
N ILE A 203 2.49 -9.39 -11.98
CA ILE A 203 3.44 -8.28 -12.00
C ILE A 203 4.86 -8.83 -11.83
N VAL A 204 5.78 -8.45 -12.72
CA VAL A 204 7.21 -8.77 -12.56
C VAL A 204 7.79 -7.89 -11.46
N HIS A 205 8.35 -8.51 -10.42
CA HIS A 205 9.02 -7.78 -9.35
C HIS A 205 10.40 -7.30 -9.78
N GLU A 206 10.69 -6.02 -9.56
CA GLU A 206 12.03 -5.45 -9.61
C GLU A 206 12.21 -4.52 -8.41
N THR A 207 13.31 -4.65 -7.68
CA THR A 207 13.49 -3.95 -6.38
C THR A 207 13.45 -2.44 -6.50
N ALA A 208 14.13 -1.84 -7.49
CA ALA A 208 14.15 -0.38 -7.65
C ALA A 208 12.79 0.16 -8.11
N PRO A 209 12.15 -0.37 -9.19
CA PRO A 209 10.80 0.02 -9.58
C PRO A 209 9.72 -0.20 -8.51
N ALA A 210 9.81 -1.26 -7.70
CA ALA A 210 8.86 -1.51 -6.61
C ALA A 210 9.16 -0.70 -5.34
N ALA A 211 10.35 -0.09 -5.22
CA ALA A 211 10.88 0.55 -4.00
C ALA A 211 11.07 -0.38 -2.77
N TYR A 212 10.90 -1.69 -2.94
CA TYR A 212 11.11 -2.69 -1.89
C TYR A 212 11.50 -4.06 -2.46
N GLY A 213 12.19 -4.86 -1.65
CA GLY A 213 12.60 -6.22 -2.03
C GLY A 213 11.47 -7.25 -2.00
N TRP A 214 11.75 -8.45 -2.52
CA TRP A 214 10.78 -9.56 -2.61
C TRP A 214 10.18 -9.95 -1.25
N ALA A 215 10.89 -9.76 -0.14
CA ALA A 215 10.37 -10.06 1.19
C ALA A 215 9.07 -9.29 1.51
N THR A 216 8.96 -8.03 1.06
CA THR A 216 7.72 -7.23 1.20
C THR A 216 6.61 -7.80 0.32
N VAL A 217 6.90 -8.10 -0.96
CA VAL A 217 5.95 -8.73 -1.89
C VAL A 217 5.44 -10.07 -1.37
N LYS A 218 6.33 -10.91 -0.83
CA LYS A 218 5.98 -12.17 -0.19
C LYS A 218 5.08 -11.94 1.02
N SER A 219 5.43 -10.98 1.88
CA SER A 219 4.65 -10.68 3.10
C SER A 219 3.23 -10.25 2.75
N SER A 220 3.07 -9.29 1.85
CA SER A 220 1.75 -8.81 1.41
C SER A 220 1.00 -9.87 0.58
N GLY A 221 1.72 -10.57 -0.30
CA GLY A 221 1.20 -11.60 -1.21
C GLY A 221 0.67 -12.86 -0.52
N THR A 222 1.12 -13.13 0.71
CA THR A 222 0.69 -14.28 1.51
C THR A 222 -0.15 -13.90 2.73
N SER A 223 -0.38 -12.61 2.95
CA SER A 223 -1.28 -12.11 4.00
C SER A 223 -2.74 -12.07 3.51
N PRO A 224 -3.72 -12.00 4.43
CA PRO A 224 -5.12 -11.75 4.06
C PRO A 224 -5.26 -10.45 3.28
N LEU A 225 -6.13 -10.47 2.28
CA LEU A 225 -6.53 -9.32 1.50
C LEU A 225 -7.85 -8.77 2.01
N PHE A 226 -8.01 -7.46 1.90
CA PHE A 226 -9.26 -6.78 2.22
C PHE A 226 -9.79 -6.07 0.98
N ASP A 227 -11.10 -6.03 0.87
CA ASP A 227 -11.82 -5.35 -0.20
C ASP A 227 -13.08 -4.69 0.35
N ILE A 228 -13.55 -3.65 -0.33
CA ILE A 228 -14.83 -3.04 -0.01
C ILE A 228 -15.93 -4.04 -0.33
N GLU A 229 -16.88 -4.17 0.60
CA GLU A 229 -18.05 -4.99 0.39
C GLU A 229 -18.91 -4.43 -0.75
N ARG A 230 -19.20 -5.28 -1.75
CA ARG A 230 -19.98 -4.92 -2.95
C ARG A 230 -20.89 -6.07 -3.37
N GLY A 231 -21.85 -5.77 -4.24
CA GLY A 231 -22.67 -6.79 -4.88
C GLY A 231 -21.83 -7.77 -5.71
N GLN A 232 -22.29 -9.02 -5.86
CA GLN A 232 -21.51 -10.08 -6.49
C GLN A 232 -21.04 -9.73 -7.92
N ALA A 233 -21.93 -9.21 -8.76
CA ALA A 233 -21.60 -8.85 -10.14
C ALA A 233 -20.54 -7.73 -10.21
N GLU A 234 -20.66 -6.72 -9.34
CA GLU A 234 -19.69 -5.63 -9.24
C GLU A 234 -18.33 -6.14 -8.76
N ALA A 235 -18.30 -6.96 -7.71
CA ALA A 235 -17.06 -7.58 -7.23
C ALA A 235 -16.40 -8.49 -8.28
N MET A 236 -17.18 -9.16 -9.13
CA MET A 236 -16.61 -9.93 -10.25
C MET A 236 -16.02 -9.05 -11.34
N ALA A 237 -16.61 -7.89 -11.61
CA ALA A 237 -16.12 -6.95 -12.63
C ALA A 237 -14.86 -6.18 -12.17
N GLN A 238 -14.70 -5.95 -10.87
CA GLN A 238 -13.55 -5.20 -10.32
C GLN A 238 -12.25 -6.00 -10.24
N HIS A 239 -12.32 -7.34 -10.27
CA HIS A 239 -11.17 -8.20 -10.01
C HIS A 239 -11.00 -9.26 -11.08
N THR A 240 -9.75 -9.56 -11.44
CA THR A 240 -9.42 -10.76 -12.21
C THR A 240 -9.57 -12.02 -11.34
N PRO A 241 -9.83 -13.21 -11.93
CA PRO A 241 -9.84 -14.47 -11.19
C PRO A 241 -8.53 -14.75 -10.44
N LEU A 242 -7.39 -14.44 -11.06
CA LEU A 242 -6.06 -14.53 -10.47
C LEU A 242 -5.33 -13.18 -10.50
N ARG A 243 -4.68 -12.81 -9.40
CA ARG A 243 -3.71 -11.70 -9.38
C ARG A 243 -2.49 -12.08 -8.58
N GLY A 244 -1.36 -11.45 -8.88
CA GLY A 244 -0.12 -11.81 -8.23
C GLY A 244 1.11 -11.06 -8.71
N TRP A 245 2.23 -11.48 -8.16
CA TRP A 245 3.57 -11.06 -8.58
C TRP A 245 4.40 -12.29 -8.90
N MET A 246 5.45 -12.12 -9.69
CA MET A 246 6.48 -13.13 -9.91
C MET A 246 7.87 -12.56 -9.75
N GLN A 247 8.83 -13.40 -9.36
CA GLN A 247 10.23 -13.02 -9.38
C GLN A 247 10.71 -12.74 -10.81
N ARG A 248 11.65 -11.80 -10.94
CA ARG A 248 12.23 -11.43 -12.23
C ARG A 248 12.89 -12.62 -12.93
N GLU A 249 13.57 -13.48 -12.19
CA GLU A 249 14.24 -14.67 -12.71
C GLU A 249 13.24 -15.66 -13.34
N LEU A 250 12.01 -15.73 -12.81
CA LEU A 250 10.94 -16.51 -13.44
C LEU A 250 10.47 -15.86 -14.75
N ALA A 251 10.34 -14.53 -14.78
CA ALA A 251 10.01 -13.78 -15.98
C ALA A 251 11.06 -14.01 -17.08
N GLU A 252 12.35 -13.87 -16.74
CA GLU A 252 13.46 -14.10 -17.67
C GLU A 252 13.43 -15.51 -18.26
N ALA A 253 13.14 -16.53 -17.45
CA ALA A 253 12.98 -17.91 -17.93
C ALA A 253 11.78 -18.07 -18.89
N ILE A 254 10.64 -17.42 -18.60
CA ILE A 254 9.46 -17.43 -19.49
C ILE A 254 9.79 -16.78 -20.83
N PHE A 255 10.45 -15.61 -20.82
CA PHE A 255 10.79 -14.88 -22.04
C PHE A 255 11.81 -15.67 -22.87
N ALA A 256 12.83 -16.25 -22.24
CA ALA A 256 13.83 -17.06 -22.93
C ALA A 256 13.20 -18.30 -23.61
N ASP A 257 12.21 -18.96 -22.99
CA ASP A 257 11.50 -20.10 -23.59
C ASP A 257 10.69 -19.69 -24.83
N ALA A 258 10.17 -18.46 -24.84
CA ALA A 258 9.53 -17.84 -26.00
C ALA A 258 10.54 -17.31 -27.05
N GLY A 259 11.84 -17.46 -26.82
CA GLY A 259 12.89 -16.95 -27.71
C GLY A 259 13.11 -15.44 -27.62
N LEU A 260 12.71 -14.82 -26.51
CA LEU A 260 12.80 -13.38 -26.25
C LEU A 260 13.84 -13.08 -25.17
N ASP A 261 14.36 -11.85 -25.20
CA ASP A 261 15.22 -11.30 -24.15
C ASP A 261 14.39 -10.34 -23.28
N PHE A 262 14.30 -10.61 -21.97
CA PHE A 262 13.45 -9.84 -21.05
C PHE A 262 13.81 -8.35 -21.04
N ASP A 263 15.10 -8.01 -20.95
CA ASP A 263 15.54 -6.62 -20.89
C ASP A 263 15.35 -5.88 -22.23
N ALA A 264 15.44 -6.58 -23.36
CA ALA A 264 15.09 -6.03 -24.67
C ALA A 264 13.59 -5.74 -24.79
N GLU A 265 12.72 -6.65 -24.34
CA GLU A 265 11.27 -6.43 -24.35
C GLU A 265 10.85 -5.33 -23.37
N LYS A 266 11.47 -5.26 -22.19
CA LYS A 266 11.31 -4.15 -21.25
C LYS A 266 11.68 -2.81 -21.88
N ARG A 267 12.84 -2.70 -22.53
CA ARG A 267 13.24 -1.46 -23.25
C ARG A 267 12.29 -1.10 -24.40
N LYS A 268 11.66 -2.08 -25.05
CA LYS A 268 10.61 -1.80 -26.04
C LYS A 268 9.36 -1.25 -25.35
N ALA A 269 8.96 -1.83 -24.22
CA ALA A 269 7.81 -1.39 -23.43
C ALA A 269 7.94 0.02 -22.85
N MET A 270 9.14 0.59 -22.79
CA MET A 270 9.36 2.00 -22.43
C MET A 270 8.98 2.99 -23.55
N ARG A 271 8.47 2.53 -24.69
CA ARG A 271 8.07 3.39 -25.82
C ARG A 271 6.57 3.29 -26.10
N ALA A 272 5.96 4.41 -26.47
CA ALA A 272 4.53 4.48 -26.77
C ALA A 272 4.09 3.59 -27.95
N ASP A 273 5.02 3.24 -28.85
CA ASP A 273 4.80 2.36 -30.01
C ASP A 273 4.91 0.86 -29.68
N PHE A 274 5.19 0.51 -28.42
CA PHE A 274 5.17 -0.87 -27.94
C PHE A 274 3.86 -1.58 -28.29
N ARG A 275 3.95 -2.88 -28.57
CA ARG A 275 2.80 -3.75 -28.76
C ARG A 275 2.94 -4.98 -27.87
N PRO A 276 1.83 -5.49 -27.28
CA PRO A 276 1.85 -6.71 -26.49
C PRO A 276 2.49 -7.88 -27.23
N VAL A 277 3.21 -8.70 -26.48
CA VAL A 277 3.97 -9.83 -27.00
C VAL A 277 3.42 -11.11 -26.40
N ALA A 278 3.00 -12.05 -27.26
CA ALA A 278 2.64 -13.38 -26.81
C ALA A 278 3.89 -14.09 -26.27
N LEU A 279 3.80 -14.63 -25.06
CA LEU A 279 4.87 -15.46 -24.49
C LEU A 279 4.61 -16.90 -24.92
N ASP A 280 4.85 -17.17 -26.20
CA ASP A 280 4.53 -18.43 -26.85
C ASP A 280 5.04 -19.63 -26.03
N ASN A 281 4.26 -20.71 -26.02
CA ASN A 281 4.50 -21.94 -25.24
C ASN A 281 4.30 -21.83 -23.72
N ALA A 282 4.39 -20.63 -23.14
CA ALA A 282 4.18 -20.44 -21.72
C ALA A 282 2.70 -20.51 -21.34
N LYS A 283 2.35 -21.46 -20.46
CA LYS A 283 0.98 -21.61 -19.95
C LYS A 283 0.96 -21.80 -18.44
N LEU A 284 0.15 -21.01 -17.74
CA LEU A 284 -0.01 -21.10 -16.30
C LEU A 284 -1.24 -21.94 -15.95
N SER A 285 -1.04 -22.90 -15.04
CA SER A 285 -2.12 -23.59 -14.35
C SER A 285 -2.04 -23.30 -12.86
N VAL A 286 -3.17 -22.92 -12.24
CA VAL A 286 -3.28 -22.72 -10.80
C VAL A 286 -4.54 -23.37 -10.24
N ASP A 287 -4.44 -23.89 -9.02
CA ASP A 287 -5.56 -24.41 -8.25
C ASP A 287 -5.36 -24.08 -6.76
N PHE A 288 -6.25 -23.24 -6.21
CA PHE A 288 -6.29 -22.95 -4.79
C PHE A 288 -7.70 -22.61 -4.29
N ALA A 289 -7.99 -22.98 -3.05
CA ALA A 289 -9.20 -22.59 -2.35
C ALA A 289 -9.05 -21.22 -1.70
N LEU A 290 -10.18 -20.54 -1.51
CA LEU A 290 -10.29 -19.22 -0.90
C LEU A 290 -11.24 -19.27 0.28
N LYS A 291 -10.78 -18.77 1.43
CA LYS A 291 -11.64 -18.39 2.54
C LYS A 291 -12.00 -16.92 2.36
N ARG A 292 -13.31 -16.62 2.38
CA ARG A 292 -13.86 -15.27 2.28
C ARG A 292 -14.82 -15.01 3.42
N GLU A 293 -14.67 -13.88 4.09
CA GLU A 293 -15.43 -13.52 5.28
C GLU A 293 -15.79 -12.03 5.23
N GLN A 294 -17.05 -11.70 5.53
CA GLN A 294 -17.40 -10.33 5.88
C GLN A 294 -16.83 -10.03 7.26
N VAL A 295 -16.17 -8.89 7.39
CA VAL A 295 -15.58 -8.41 8.64
C VAL A 295 -15.87 -6.92 8.78
N VAL A 296 -15.85 -6.42 10.01
CA VAL A 296 -15.96 -4.99 10.28
C VAL A 296 -14.70 -4.56 11.02
N THR A 297 -13.98 -3.62 10.42
CA THR A 297 -12.87 -2.90 11.07
C THR A 297 -13.31 -1.49 11.43
N ARG A 298 -12.44 -0.68 12.02
CA ARG A 298 -12.80 0.62 12.61
C ARG A 298 -11.77 1.69 12.27
N ASN A 299 -12.25 2.82 11.76
CA ASN A 299 -11.50 4.07 11.88
C ASN A 299 -11.70 4.63 13.31
N VAL A 300 -10.67 5.28 13.86
CA VAL A 300 -10.80 6.08 15.09
C VAL A 300 -10.78 7.54 14.70
N VAL A 301 -11.80 8.28 15.09
CA VAL A 301 -11.98 9.69 14.72
C VAL A 301 -12.08 10.53 15.98
N ALA A 302 -11.11 11.41 16.16
CA ALA A 302 -11.11 12.45 17.18
C ALA A 302 -11.51 13.79 16.56
N LYS A 303 -11.95 14.73 17.40
CA LYS A 303 -12.40 16.05 16.97
C LYS A 303 -11.93 17.11 17.96
N LEU A 304 -11.37 18.20 17.44
CA LEU A 304 -11.18 19.46 18.15
C LEU A 304 -12.06 20.54 17.50
N PRO A 305 -13.17 20.98 18.13
CA PRO A 305 -14.07 21.96 17.53
C PRO A 305 -13.41 23.30 17.22
N GLY A 306 -13.62 23.80 16.00
CA GLY A 306 -13.17 25.12 15.58
C GLY A 306 -14.04 26.27 16.10
N GLY A 307 -13.51 27.48 16.01
CA GLY A 307 -14.19 28.75 16.30
C GLY A 307 -14.89 29.34 15.07
N GLU A 308 -14.35 30.44 14.54
CA GLU A 308 -14.95 31.26 13.47
C GLU A 308 -15.33 30.48 12.20
N HIS A 309 -14.56 29.43 11.86
CA HIS A 309 -14.77 28.57 10.70
C HIS A 309 -15.00 27.12 11.12
N GLY A 310 -15.78 26.91 12.19
CA GLY A 310 -15.99 25.58 12.78
C GLY A 310 -16.69 24.56 11.87
N ASP A 311 -17.33 25.01 10.80
CA ASP A 311 -17.93 24.19 9.73
C ASP A 311 -16.91 23.73 8.67
N GLU A 312 -15.73 24.34 8.63
CA GLU A 312 -14.59 23.89 7.82
C GLU A 312 -13.71 22.92 8.61
N ALA A 313 -13.07 21.98 7.90
CA ALA A 313 -12.28 20.92 8.50
C ALA A 313 -10.84 20.87 7.95
N VAL A 314 -9.89 20.60 8.84
CA VAL A 314 -8.54 20.15 8.50
C VAL A 314 -8.37 18.75 9.09
N ILE A 315 -7.94 17.79 8.28
CA ILE A 315 -7.83 16.38 8.68
C ILE A 315 -6.36 15.98 8.75
N PHE A 316 -5.93 15.45 9.89
CA PHE A 316 -4.65 14.77 10.08
C PHE A 316 -4.88 13.27 10.19
N SER A 317 -4.46 12.51 9.19
CA SER A 317 -4.73 11.07 9.13
C SER A 317 -3.47 10.22 9.09
N ALA A 318 -3.52 9.06 9.73
CA ALA A 318 -2.57 7.96 9.55
C ALA A 318 -3.34 6.64 9.60
N HIS A 319 -2.90 5.64 8.84
CA HIS A 319 -3.44 4.29 8.99
C HIS A 319 -2.77 3.59 10.17
N TRP A 320 -3.55 2.87 10.99
CA TRP A 320 -3.05 2.23 12.22
C TRP A 320 -2.77 0.74 12.06
N ASP A 321 -3.35 0.13 11.02
CA ASP A 321 -3.31 -1.29 10.76
C ASP A 321 -1.98 -1.73 10.15
N ALA A 322 -1.59 -2.96 10.45
CA ALA A 322 -0.45 -3.63 9.86
C ALA A 322 -0.81 -5.08 9.48
N PHE A 323 0.15 -5.85 8.99
CA PHE A 323 -0.12 -7.21 8.46
C PHE A 323 -0.48 -8.25 9.54
N GLY A 324 -0.38 -7.92 10.83
CA GLY A 324 -0.67 -8.86 11.91
C GLY A 324 0.36 -9.98 12.06
N ILE A 325 -0.12 -11.21 12.26
CA ILE A 325 0.71 -12.40 12.43
C ILE A 325 0.79 -13.17 11.10
N GLY A 326 2.00 -13.26 10.55
CA GLY A 326 2.27 -13.95 9.29
C GLY A 326 3.01 -15.29 9.45
N GLN A 327 3.57 -15.72 8.33
CA GLN A 327 4.56 -16.81 8.31
C GLN A 327 5.84 -16.38 9.05
N PRO A 328 6.53 -17.33 9.71
CA PRO A 328 7.78 -17.05 10.38
C PRO A 328 8.82 -16.51 9.38
N ASP A 329 9.57 -15.50 9.81
CA ASP A 329 10.77 -15.06 9.12
C ASP A 329 11.94 -16.03 9.34
N ALA A 330 13.13 -15.66 8.87
CA ALA A 330 14.34 -16.48 9.02
C ALA A 330 14.75 -16.71 10.49
N LYS A 331 14.27 -15.89 11.43
CA LYS A 331 14.51 -15.99 12.86
C LYS A 331 13.35 -16.63 13.62
N GLY A 332 12.29 -17.03 12.92
CA GLY A 332 11.08 -17.60 13.51
C GLY A 332 10.06 -16.57 13.99
N ASP A 333 10.31 -15.27 13.81
CA ASP A 333 9.37 -14.22 14.21
C ASP A 333 8.20 -14.16 13.24
N ARG A 334 6.99 -14.06 13.79
CA ARG A 334 5.75 -14.07 13.03
C ARG A 334 5.04 -12.72 13.06
N ILE A 335 5.38 -11.84 14.01
CA ILE A 335 4.63 -10.60 14.24
C ILE A 335 5.13 -9.49 13.32
N ARG A 336 4.22 -8.94 12.51
CA ARG A 336 4.52 -7.82 11.60
C ARG A 336 4.12 -6.51 12.27
N ARG A 337 5.01 -6.04 13.15
CA ARG A 337 4.77 -4.90 14.08
C ARG A 337 4.46 -3.55 13.42
N GLY A 338 4.75 -3.35 12.13
CA GLY A 338 4.41 -2.09 11.42
C GLY A 338 5.04 -0.82 12.02
N ALA A 339 6.20 -0.92 12.67
CA ALA A 339 6.77 0.19 13.44
C ALA A 339 6.98 1.47 12.60
N ILE A 340 7.51 1.32 11.39
CA ILE A 340 7.79 2.45 10.49
C ILE A 340 6.56 2.79 9.65
N ASP A 341 6.02 1.81 8.95
CA ASP A 341 4.94 1.96 7.96
C ASP A 341 3.70 2.69 8.51
N ASN A 342 3.27 2.36 9.73
CA ASN A 342 2.03 2.88 10.31
C ASN A 342 2.24 3.50 11.70
N ALA A 343 2.95 2.86 12.62
CA ALA A 343 3.04 3.35 14.01
C ALA A 343 3.70 4.73 14.12
N THR A 344 4.66 5.08 13.27
CA THR A 344 5.26 6.45 13.25
C THR A 344 4.25 7.51 12.82
N GLY A 345 3.42 7.22 11.82
CA GLY A 345 2.36 8.12 11.36
C GLY A 345 1.31 8.33 12.45
N VAL A 346 0.86 7.25 13.09
CA VAL A 346 -0.09 7.32 14.21
C VAL A 346 0.48 8.10 15.38
N ALA A 347 1.74 7.85 15.77
CA ALA A 347 2.41 8.62 16.82
C ALA A 347 2.46 10.12 16.49
N THR A 348 2.67 10.46 15.22
CA THR A 348 2.67 11.86 14.77
C THR A 348 1.30 12.50 14.92
N VAL A 349 0.22 11.80 14.52
CA VAL A 349 -1.16 12.30 14.69
C VAL A 349 -1.53 12.46 16.16
N LEU A 350 -1.13 11.52 17.03
CA LEU A 350 -1.34 11.62 18.48
C LEU A 350 -0.65 12.85 19.07
N GLU A 351 0.61 13.11 18.72
CA GLU A 351 1.34 14.28 19.20
C GLU A 351 0.77 15.60 18.66
N LEU A 352 0.34 15.64 17.39
CA LEU A 352 -0.38 16.79 16.85
C LEU A 352 -1.67 17.03 17.64
N GLY A 353 -2.45 15.98 17.90
CA GLY A 353 -3.66 16.07 18.73
C GLY A 353 -3.39 16.63 20.13
N ARG A 354 -2.33 16.15 20.80
CA ARG A 354 -1.92 16.65 22.12
C ARG A 354 -1.53 18.12 22.10
N VAL A 355 -0.72 18.54 21.12
CA VAL A 355 -0.24 19.93 21.00
C VAL A 355 -1.40 20.88 20.67
N PHE A 356 -2.26 20.53 19.70
CA PHE A 356 -3.39 21.39 19.34
C PHE A 356 -4.41 21.50 20.48
N ALA A 357 -4.70 20.42 21.20
CA ALA A 357 -5.64 20.44 22.31
C ALA A 357 -5.16 21.28 23.51
N ALA A 358 -3.85 21.42 23.69
CA ALA A 358 -3.26 22.29 24.72
C ALA A 358 -3.22 23.78 24.31
N GLY A 359 -3.58 24.09 23.06
CA GLY A 359 -3.50 25.42 22.46
C GLY A 359 -4.77 26.24 22.53
N PRO A 360 -4.73 27.47 21.97
CA PRO A 360 -5.94 28.24 21.72
C PRO A 360 -6.84 27.47 20.75
N GLN A 361 -8.15 27.72 20.86
CA GLN A 361 -9.12 27.11 19.95
C GLN A 361 -8.76 27.43 18.48
N PRO A 362 -8.65 26.41 17.60
CA PRO A 362 -8.37 26.63 16.19
C PRO A 362 -9.56 27.32 15.50
N GLN A 363 -9.32 28.04 14.41
CA GLN A 363 -10.43 28.64 13.63
C GLN A 363 -11.31 27.57 12.97
N ARG A 364 -10.69 26.52 12.43
CA ARG A 364 -11.34 25.37 11.78
C ARG A 364 -11.40 24.18 12.72
N THR A 365 -12.37 23.30 12.51
CA THR A 365 -12.40 22.03 13.23
C THR A 365 -11.24 21.14 12.77
N LEU A 366 -10.53 20.53 13.72
CA LEU A 366 -9.49 19.55 13.42
C LEU A 366 -10.02 18.13 13.65
N TYR A 367 -9.67 17.23 12.74
CA TYR A 367 -9.96 15.79 12.81
C TYR A 367 -8.69 14.96 12.75
#